data_AF-A0A483CY32-F1
#
_entry.id   AF-A0A483CY32-F1
#
_cell.length_a   1.000
_cell.length_b   1.000
_cell.length_c   1.000
_cell.angle_alpha   90.00
_cell.angle_beta   90.00
_cell.angle_gamma   90.00
#
_symmetry.space_group_name_H-M   'P 1'
#
loop_
_entity.id
_entity.type
_entity.pdbx_description
1 polymer ?
#
loop_
_entity_poly.entity_id
_entity_poly.type
_entity_poly.pdbx_seq_one_letter_code
_entity_poly.pdbx_strand_id
1 'polypeptide(L)'
;MTNTGRGRTAFVDLEFGYAYGTHRCISMPIEAGVVVYDHSEDRPIFGGWECREDLEVEIWQNRTDALGRRTGVSTHVANPGRRKIMSPYDPRHRLKREGWRRARRSASALFDELSGFMEDLCRQERPTAFCFFARGLECRALKQAGFDLSPYPCSDIQQDVGATLGLKDLISLDRAACMIGFAHEGAAIRSHHHRYPVPPRFSPYIMPHRAVGDAARIFLLHREYSSDRGRFCRSAEAYAAACGNGGDHSETSHRPSA
;
A
#
# COMPACT_ATOMS: atom_id res chain seq x y z
N MET A 1 -23.26 13.62 8.98
CA MET A 1 -23.37 14.74 8.01
C MET A 1 -22.14 14.70 7.12
N THR A 2 -22.32 14.30 5.86
CA THR A 2 -21.25 14.05 4.89
C THR A 2 -20.90 15.34 4.15
N ASN A 3 -19.69 15.86 4.36
CA ASN A 3 -19.15 17.00 3.63
C ASN A 3 -18.74 16.53 2.22
N THR A 4 -19.70 16.45 1.30
CA THR A 4 -19.49 16.00 -0.08
C THR A 4 -19.14 17.18 -0.98
N GLY A 5 -17.88 17.26 -1.43
CA GLY A 5 -17.59 17.73 -2.78
C GLY A 5 -16.60 18.88 -3.01
N ARG A 6 -15.86 19.36 -1.99
CA ARG A 6 -14.91 20.49 -2.20
C ARG A 6 -13.56 20.32 -1.51
N GLY A 7 -12.97 19.14 -1.63
CA GLY A 7 -11.68 18.87 -1.00
C GLY A 7 -10.87 17.85 -1.77
N ARG A 8 -9.56 17.87 -1.59
CA ARG A 8 -8.66 16.86 -2.16
C ARG A 8 -8.46 15.73 -1.18
N THR A 9 -8.54 14.49 -1.66
CA THR A 9 -8.26 13.31 -0.84
C THR A 9 -6.91 12.74 -1.22
N ALA A 10 -6.02 12.55 -0.25
CA ALA A 10 -4.76 11.85 -0.44
C ALA A 10 -4.94 10.36 -0.11
N PHE A 11 -4.77 9.50 -1.10
CA PHE A 11 -4.69 8.04 -0.96
C PHE A 11 -3.24 7.66 -0.73
N VAL A 12 -2.92 7.13 0.44
CA VAL A 12 -1.53 6.90 0.86
C VAL A 12 -1.32 5.42 1.14
N ASP A 13 -0.19 4.91 0.65
CA ASP A 13 0.31 3.57 0.95
C ASP A 13 1.81 3.65 1.27
N LEU A 14 2.27 2.81 2.20
CA LEU A 14 3.66 2.76 2.64
C LEU A 14 4.18 1.32 2.55
N GLU A 15 5.35 1.14 1.94
CA GLU A 15 6.05 -0.13 1.98
C GLU A 15 7.08 -0.13 3.10
N PHE A 16 7.23 -1.29 3.76
CA PHE A 16 8.11 -1.44 4.92
C PHE A 16 9.15 -2.54 4.71
N GLY A 17 10.32 -2.30 5.28
CA GLY A 17 11.39 -3.28 5.41
C GLY A 17 11.91 -3.35 6.84
N TYR A 18 12.50 -4.49 7.19
CA TYR A 18 13.21 -4.64 8.46
C TYR A 18 14.71 -4.64 8.22
N ALA A 19 15.51 -4.00 9.09
CA ALA A 19 16.95 -4.06 8.93
C ALA A 19 17.43 -5.51 9.00
N TYR A 20 18.11 -5.96 7.95
CA TYR A 20 18.54 -7.35 7.83
C TYR A 20 19.50 -7.70 8.97
N GLY A 21 19.31 -8.88 9.58
CA GLY A 21 20.11 -9.34 10.73
C GLY A 21 19.72 -8.75 12.09
N THR A 22 18.60 -8.02 12.19
CA THR A 22 18.03 -7.55 13.47
C THR A 22 16.86 -8.36 13.99
N HIS A 23 16.46 -9.44 13.31
CA HIS A 23 15.27 -10.24 13.67
C HIS A 23 14.00 -9.41 13.80
N ARG A 24 13.81 -8.48 12.85
CA ARG A 24 12.64 -7.60 12.78
C ARG A 24 12.49 -6.64 13.96
N CYS A 25 13.54 -6.43 14.74
CA CYS A 25 13.51 -5.44 15.82
C CYS A 25 13.59 -3.99 15.33
N ILE A 26 14.05 -3.76 14.09
CA ILE A 26 14.10 -2.42 13.49
C ILE A 26 13.32 -2.46 12.18
N SER A 27 12.12 -1.86 12.18
CA SER A 27 11.28 -1.61 10.99
C SER A 27 11.46 -0.18 10.52
N MET A 28 11.37 0.05 9.21
CA MET A 28 11.42 1.38 8.62
C MET A 28 10.62 1.44 7.30
N PRO A 29 10.09 2.62 6.94
CA PRO A 29 9.51 2.81 5.63
C PRO A 29 10.61 2.73 4.56
N ILE A 30 10.33 2.07 3.45
CA ILE A 30 11.24 1.92 2.31
C ILE A 30 10.68 2.52 1.02
N GLU A 31 9.38 2.75 0.96
CA GLU A 31 8.69 3.47 -0.11
C GLU A 31 7.43 4.12 0.46
N ALA A 32 7.03 5.25 -0.11
CA ALA A 32 5.75 5.88 0.13
C ALA A 32 5.13 6.26 -1.21
N GLY A 33 3.85 6.00 -1.37
CA GLY A 33 3.09 6.35 -2.56
C GLY A 33 1.87 7.17 -2.19
N VAL A 34 1.56 8.15 -3.04
CA VAL A 34 0.36 8.94 -2.89
C VAL A 34 -0.32 9.18 -4.22
N VAL A 35 -1.65 9.10 -4.20
CA VAL A 35 -2.51 9.69 -5.22
C VAL A 35 -3.36 10.76 -4.54
N VAL A 36 -3.18 12.02 -4.92
CA VAL A 36 -4.09 13.10 -4.49
C VAL A 36 -5.14 13.28 -5.56
N TYR A 37 -6.41 13.14 -5.19
CA TYR A 37 -7.51 13.27 -6.11
C TYR A 37 -8.31 14.53 -5.83
N ASP A 38 -8.44 15.36 -6.86
CA ASP A 38 -9.34 16.51 -6.86
C ASP A 38 -10.70 16.08 -7.40
N HIS A 39 -11.70 16.03 -6.51
CA HIS A 39 -13.06 15.63 -6.88
C HIS A 39 -13.74 16.63 -7.81
N SER A 40 -13.30 17.89 -7.84
CA SER A 40 -13.90 18.93 -8.69
C SER A 40 -13.36 18.89 -10.13
N GLU A 41 -12.11 18.49 -10.29
CA GLU A 41 -11.45 18.37 -11.59
C GLU A 41 -11.46 16.93 -12.16
N ASP A 42 -11.94 15.95 -11.38
CA ASP A 42 -11.84 14.52 -11.70
C ASP A 42 -10.40 14.12 -12.07
N ARG A 43 -9.44 14.64 -11.31
CA ARG A 43 -8.01 14.57 -11.66
C ARG A 43 -7.16 13.99 -10.53
N PRO A 44 -6.46 12.86 -10.75
CA PRO A 44 -5.45 12.37 -9.84
C PRO A 44 -4.08 13.03 -10.08
N ILE A 45 -3.34 13.25 -9.01
CA ILE A 45 -1.95 13.70 -8.98
C ILE A 45 -1.16 12.65 -8.24
N PHE A 46 -0.14 12.11 -8.89
CA PHE A 46 0.70 11.04 -8.36
C PHE A 46 1.95 11.62 -7.70
N GLY A 47 2.33 11.04 -6.58
CA GLY A 47 3.57 11.33 -5.86
C GLY A 47 4.17 10.05 -5.27
N GLY A 48 5.47 10.07 -5.04
CA GLY A 48 6.15 8.95 -4.39
C GLY A 48 7.50 9.34 -3.82
N TRP A 49 7.91 8.60 -2.81
CA TRP A 49 9.23 8.66 -2.17
C TRP A 49 9.77 7.23 -2.08
N GLU A 50 11.06 7.06 -2.34
CA GLU A 50 11.77 5.78 -2.23
C GLU A 50 12.97 5.98 -1.30
N CYS A 51 13.22 4.98 -0.45
CA CYS A 51 14.42 4.93 0.37
C CYS A 51 15.69 4.93 -0.49
N ARG A 52 16.60 5.86 -0.20
CA ARG A 52 17.90 5.98 -0.86
C ARG A 52 19.07 5.54 0.02
N GLU A 53 18.78 5.15 1.26
CA GLU A 53 19.78 4.69 2.22
C GLU A 53 20.44 3.40 1.74
N ASP A 54 21.77 3.36 1.87
CA ASP A 54 22.54 2.14 1.67
C ASP A 54 22.38 1.22 2.88
N LEU A 55 21.27 0.47 2.89
CA LEU A 55 20.90 -0.44 3.96
C LEU A 55 20.26 -1.71 3.40
N GLU A 56 20.71 -2.86 3.89
CA GLU A 56 20.08 -4.14 3.59
C GLU A 56 18.84 -4.33 4.46
N VAL A 57 17.72 -4.62 3.81
CA VAL A 57 16.42 -4.83 4.44
C VAL A 57 15.83 -6.18 4.06
N GLU A 58 15.23 -6.84 5.03
CA GLU A 58 14.36 -8.00 4.89
C GLU A 58 12.97 -7.52 4.46
N ILE A 59 12.53 -7.94 3.26
CA ILE A 59 11.22 -7.60 2.68
C ILE A 59 10.35 -8.86 2.63
N TRP A 60 9.11 -8.71 3.07
CA TRP A 60 8.09 -9.75 3.09
C TRP A 60 7.00 -9.40 2.10
N GLN A 61 6.79 -10.24 1.10
CA GLN A 61 5.77 -10.04 0.08
C GLN A 61 4.85 -11.25 0.03
N ASN A 62 3.55 -11.00 0.06
CA ASN A 62 2.58 -12.04 -0.21
C ASN A 62 2.70 -12.47 -1.67
N ARG A 63 2.64 -13.78 -1.91
CA ARG A 63 2.41 -14.32 -3.25
C ARG A 63 0.93 -14.53 -3.41
N THR A 64 0.39 -14.11 -4.54
CA THR A 64 -1.02 -14.23 -4.87
C THR A 64 -1.22 -14.94 -6.19
N ASP A 65 -2.39 -15.58 -6.36
CA ASP A 65 -2.82 -16.10 -7.66
C ASP A 65 -3.48 -15.00 -8.52
N ALA A 66 -3.95 -15.37 -9.71
CA ALA A 66 -4.62 -14.45 -10.63
C ALA A 66 -5.91 -13.81 -10.08
N LEU A 67 -6.49 -14.38 -9.01
CA LEU A 67 -7.66 -13.85 -8.33
C LEU A 67 -7.29 -13.04 -7.06
N GLY A 68 -6.00 -12.82 -6.82
CA GLY A 68 -5.51 -12.11 -5.64
C GLY A 68 -5.56 -12.94 -4.35
N ARG A 69 -5.84 -14.25 -4.42
CA ARG A 69 -5.84 -15.15 -3.25
C ARG A 69 -4.40 -15.43 -2.84
N ARG A 70 -4.09 -15.36 -1.54
CA ARG A 70 -2.73 -15.61 -1.05
C ARG A 70 -2.35 -17.08 -1.25
N THR A 71 -1.27 -17.33 -1.98
CA THR A 71 -0.69 -18.67 -2.23
C THR A 71 0.57 -18.92 -1.41
N GLY A 72 1.15 -17.88 -0.80
CA GLY A 72 2.30 -18.00 0.07
C GLY A 72 2.90 -16.65 0.44
N VAL A 73 4.10 -16.69 1.00
CA VAL A 73 4.91 -15.51 1.30
C VAL A 73 6.32 -15.75 0.80
N SER A 74 6.92 -14.74 0.18
CA SER A 74 8.35 -14.70 -0.10
C SER A 74 9.06 -13.72 0.80
N THR A 75 10.23 -14.14 1.29
CA THR A 75 11.16 -13.28 2.01
C THR A 75 12.43 -13.17 1.19
N HIS A 76 12.90 -11.94 1.00
CA HIS A 76 14.17 -11.68 0.34
C HIS A 76 14.89 -10.51 1.02
N VAL A 77 16.19 -10.42 0.79
CA VAL A 77 17.00 -9.28 1.21
C VAL A 77 17.18 -8.35 0.01
N ALA A 78 16.93 -7.07 0.22
CA ALA A 78 17.15 -6.05 -0.80
C ALA A 78 17.94 -4.89 -0.20
N ASN A 79 18.56 -4.10 -1.06
CA ASN A 79 19.09 -2.79 -0.71
C ASN A 79 18.38 -1.75 -1.59
N PRO A 80 17.33 -1.08 -1.05
CA PRO A 80 16.53 -0.11 -1.79
C PRO A 80 17.37 1.02 -2.37
N GLY A 81 18.31 1.57 -1.59
CA GLY A 81 19.18 2.66 -2.04
C GLY A 81 20.11 2.29 -3.19
N ARG A 82 20.50 1.02 -3.30
CA ARG A 82 21.29 0.51 -4.43
C ARG A 82 20.44 -0.06 -5.58
N ARG A 83 19.11 -0.11 -5.44
CA ARG A 83 18.18 -0.81 -6.35
C ARG A 83 18.63 -2.26 -6.66
N LYS A 84 19.14 -2.97 -5.65
CA LYS A 84 19.65 -4.34 -5.79
C LYS A 84 18.85 -5.31 -4.95
N ILE A 85 18.30 -6.34 -5.60
CA ILE A 85 17.92 -7.57 -4.90
C ILE A 85 19.22 -8.28 -4.54
N MET A 86 19.40 -8.58 -3.27
CA MET A 86 20.61 -9.16 -2.72
C MET A 86 20.47 -10.69 -2.61
N SER A 87 21.44 -11.31 -1.92
CA SER A 87 21.50 -12.73 -1.60
C SER A 87 20.19 -13.29 -1.03
N PRO A 88 20.00 -14.63 -1.09
CA PRO A 88 18.92 -15.29 -0.38
C PRO A 88 18.91 -14.91 1.10
N TYR A 89 17.71 -14.80 1.68
CA TYR A 89 17.55 -14.57 3.11
C TYR A 89 18.21 -15.69 3.92
N ASP A 90 19.26 -15.37 4.67
CA ASP A 90 19.82 -16.26 5.69
C ASP A 90 19.23 -15.89 7.08
N PRO A 91 18.41 -16.78 7.69
CA PRO A 91 17.83 -16.55 9.02
C PRO A 91 18.86 -16.59 10.15
N ARG A 92 20.09 -17.04 9.90
CA ARG A 92 21.20 -17.09 10.88
C ARG A 92 22.06 -15.83 10.87
N HIS A 93 21.90 -14.96 9.86
CA HIS A 93 22.61 -13.70 9.81
C HIS A 93 22.25 -12.81 11.01
N ARG A 94 23.26 -12.17 11.61
CA ARG A 94 23.11 -11.27 12.77
C ARG A 94 23.98 -10.05 12.58
N LEU A 95 23.42 -8.85 12.80
CA LEU A 95 24.23 -7.64 12.87
C LEU A 95 25.03 -7.59 14.16
N LYS A 96 26.29 -7.17 14.05
CA LYS A 96 27.10 -6.74 15.21
C LYS A 96 26.58 -5.41 15.76
N ARG A 97 27.02 -5.02 16.97
CA ARG A 97 26.62 -3.78 17.66
C ARG A 97 26.73 -2.51 16.79
N GLU A 98 27.75 -2.42 15.95
CA GLU A 98 27.91 -1.30 15.01
C GLU A 98 26.86 -1.31 13.91
N GLY A 99 26.55 -2.48 13.35
CA GLY A 99 25.45 -2.65 12.39
C GLY A 99 24.10 -2.25 12.98
N TRP A 100 23.82 -2.65 14.22
CA TRP A 100 22.63 -2.21 14.95
C TRP A 100 22.55 -0.69 15.10
N ARG A 101 23.66 -0.04 15.49
CA ARG A 101 23.72 1.42 15.62
C ARG A 101 23.50 2.10 14.26
N ARG A 102 24.07 1.57 13.18
CA ARG A 102 23.84 2.08 11.81
C ARG A 102 22.37 1.93 11.41
N ALA A 103 21.80 0.74 11.57
CA ALA A 103 20.41 0.46 11.23
C ALA A 103 19.42 1.39 11.97
N ARG A 104 19.64 1.66 13.26
CA ARG A 104 18.82 2.62 14.01
C ARG A 104 18.92 4.04 13.47
N ARG A 105 20.12 4.50 13.12
CA ARG A 105 20.32 5.85 12.54
C ARG A 105 19.66 5.97 11.18
N SER A 106 19.85 5.00 10.29
CA SER A 106 19.21 5.00 8.97
C SER A 106 17.68 4.92 9.12
N ALA A 107 17.15 4.08 10.01
CA ALA A 107 15.71 4.04 10.27
C ALA A 107 15.18 5.40 10.74
N SER A 108 15.86 6.07 11.67
CA SER A 108 15.50 7.42 12.13
C SER A 108 15.48 8.42 10.97
N ALA A 109 16.55 8.45 10.15
CA ALA A 109 16.63 9.35 9.00
C ALA A 109 15.51 9.09 7.98
N LEU A 110 15.13 7.84 7.73
CA LEU A 110 14.03 7.49 6.84
C LEU A 110 12.66 7.94 7.38
N PHE A 111 12.46 7.94 8.70
CA PHE A 111 11.26 8.53 9.30
C PHE A 111 11.25 10.06 9.17
N ASP A 112 12.40 10.72 9.34
CA ASP A 112 12.52 12.17 9.13
C ASP A 112 12.23 12.54 7.65
N GLU A 113 12.76 11.76 6.69
CA GLU A 113 12.48 11.91 5.26
C GLU A 113 11.00 11.69 4.93
N LEU A 114 10.37 10.66 5.51
CA LEU A 114 8.93 10.42 5.36
C LEU A 114 8.12 11.62 5.86
N SER A 115 8.50 12.22 6.99
CA SER A 115 7.86 13.43 7.50
C SER A 115 7.95 14.58 6.50
N GLY A 116 9.16 14.86 6.00
CA GLY A 116 9.37 15.92 5.00
C GLY A 116 8.58 15.68 3.71
N PHE A 117 8.49 14.44 3.24
CA PHE A 117 7.65 14.08 2.09
C PHE A 117 6.17 14.41 2.33
N MET A 118 5.64 14.09 3.51
CA MET A 118 4.24 14.34 3.86
C MET A 118 3.93 15.82 4.08
N GLU A 119 4.86 16.58 4.66
CA GLU A 119 4.78 18.04 4.78
C GLU A 119 4.78 18.71 3.40
N ASP A 120 5.65 18.26 2.50
CA ASP A 120 5.72 18.74 1.12
C ASP A 120 4.44 18.47 0.35
N LEU A 121 3.91 17.24 0.47
CA LEU A 121 2.60 16.86 -0.07
C LEU A 121 1.50 17.80 0.43
N CYS A 122 1.43 18.03 1.74
CA CYS A 122 0.41 18.89 2.33
C CYS A 122 0.52 20.35 1.87
N ARG A 123 1.75 20.85 1.72
CA ARG A 123 2.03 22.21 1.24
C ARG A 123 1.65 22.40 -0.22
N GLN A 124 2.00 21.44 -1.08
CA GLN A 124 1.82 21.53 -2.54
C GLN A 124 0.38 21.22 -2.94
N GLU A 125 -0.16 20.10 -2.47
CA GLU A 125 -1.42 19.56 -2.97
C GLU A 125 -2.61 19.92 -2.08
N ARG A 126 -2.36 20.28 -0.82
CA ARG A 126 -3.37 20.72 0.16
C ARG A 126 -4.54 19.72 0.29
N PRO A 127 -4.25 18.43 0.59
CA PRO A 127 -5.30 17.47 0.86
C PRO A 127 -6.10 17.92 2.09
N THR A 128 -7.41 17.72 2.03
CA THR A 128 -8.34 18.00 3.13
C THR A 128 -8.72 16.72 3.88
N ALA A 129 -8.32 15.55 3.39
CA ALA A 129 -8.56 14.26 3.99
C ALA A 129 -7.53 13.23 3.50
N PHE A 130 -7.32 12.18 4.31
CA PHE A 130 -6.49 11.02 3.97
C PHE A 130 -7.34 9.75 3.89
N CYS A 131 -6.94 8.85 3.00
CA CYS A 131 -7.53 7.54 2.83
C CYS A 131 -6.42 6.49 2.75
N PHE A 132 -6.57 5.42 3.51
CA PHE A 132 -5.64 4.30 3.58
C PHE A 132 -6.38 3.00 3.29
N PHE A 133 -5.67 1.97 2.82
CA PHE A 133 -6.26 0.65 2.70
C PHE A 133 -6.50 0.04 4.08
N ALA A 134 -5.47 -0.06 4.92
CA ALA A 134 -5.55 -0.66 6.24
C ALA A 134 -4.85 0.23 7.29
N ARG A 135 -5.53 1.29 7.73
CA ARG A 135 -4.98 2.51 8.36
C ARG A 135 -3.96 2.31 9.50
N GLY A 136 -4.01 1.18 10.19
CA GLY A 136 -3.30 0.97 11.45
C GLY A 136 -1.77 0.98 11.36
N LEU A 137 -1.18 0.51 10.26
CA LEU A 137 0.29 0.50 10.11
C LEU A 137 0.80 1.87 9.65
N GLU A 138 0.15 2.45 8.63
CA GLU A 138 0.53 3.73 8.04
C GLU A 138 0.40 4.87 9.04
N CYS A 139 -0.71 4.95 9.78
CA CYS A 139 -0.87 5.98 10.81
C CYS A 139 0.16 5.85 11.94
N ARG A 140 0.58 4.63 12.30
CA ARG A 140 1.64 4.45 13.31
C ARG A 140 2.98 4.92 12.78
N ALA A 141 3.30 4.60 11.52
CA ALA A 141 4.53 5.04 10.88
C ALA A 141 4.59 6.57 10.71
N LEU A 142 3.49 7.19 10.29
CA LEU A 142 3.37 8.65 10.17
C LEU A 142 3.48 9.34 11.53
N LYS A 143 2.83 8.79 12.57
CA LYS A 143 3.01 9.28 13.94
C LYS A 143 4.45 9.14 14.42
N GLN A 144 5.12 8.04 14.08
CA GLN A 144 6.54 7.83 14.40
C GLN A 144 7.46 8.79 13.64
N ALA A 145 7.10 9.18 12.41
CA ALA A 145 7.76 10.23 11.65
C ALA A 145 7.53 11.65 12.22
N GLY A 146 6.62 11.80 13.20
CA GLY A 146 6.25 13.10 13.74
C GLY A 146 5.22 13.86 12.89
N PHE A 147 4.63 13.23 11.88
CA PHE A 147 3.58 13.83 11.05
C PHE A 147 2.21 13.74 11.75
N ASP A 148 1.60 14.88 12.04
CA ASP A 148 0.30 14.94 12.72
C ASP A 148 -0.88 14.83 11.75
N LEU A 149 -1.57 13.68 11.82
CA LEU A 149 -2.80 13.43 11.08
C LEU A 149 -4.06 13.96 11.78
N SER A 150 -3.98 14.40 13.04
CA SER A 150 -5.15 14.84 13.82
C SER A 150 -5.99 15.96 13.18
N PRO A 151 -5.42 16.89 12.38
CA PRO A 151 -6.21 17.93 11.70
C PRO A 151 -7.05 17.38 10.53
N TYR A 152 -6.82 16.15 10.08
CA TYR A 152 -7.40 15.60 8.87
C TYR A 152 -8.37 14.45 9.14
N PRO A 153 -9.55 14.44 8.50
CA PRO A 153 -10.36 13.24 8.38
C PRO A 153 -9.55 12.10 7.74
N CYS A 154 -9.52 10.94 8.40
CA CYS A 154 -8.81 9.75 7.93
C CYS A 154 -9.77 8.57 7.76
N SER A 155 -9.88 8.04 6.54
CA SER A 155 -10.72 6.88 6.19
C SER A 155 -9.90 5.59 6.03
N ASP A 156 -10.56 4.46 6.25
CA ASP A 156 -10.02 3.11 6.09
C ASP A 156 -10.92 2.36 5.11
N ILE A 157 -10.51 2.30 3.84
CA ILE A 157 -11.39 1.77 2.78
C ILE A 157 -11.55 0.25 2.87
N GLN A 158 -10.62 -0.47 3.49
CA GLN A 158 -10.76 -1.90 3.73
C GLN A 158 -11.91 -2.18 4.72
N GLN A 159 -11.99 -1.40 5.80
CA GLN A 159 -13.09 -1.50 6.76
C GLN A 159 -14.44 -1.11 6.14
N ASP A 160 -14.49 0.00 5.40
CA ASP A 160 -15.72 0.48 4.76
C ASP A 160 -16.26 -0.53 3.74
N VAL A 161 -15.37 -1.07 2.89
CA VAL A 161 -15.72 -2.14 1.93
C VAL A 161 -16.12 -3.42 2.65
N GLY A 162 -15.34 -3.86 3.63
CA GLY A 162 -15.61 -5.09 4.39
C GLY A 162 -16.96 -5.07 5.08
N ALA A 163 -17.29 -3.95 5.74
CA ALA A 163 -18.59 -3.75 6.37
C ALA A 163 -19.73 -3.75 5.36
N THR A 164 -19.56 -3.08 4.21
CA THR A 164 -20.58 -3.00 3.16
C THR A 164 -20.89 -4.38 2.55
N LEU A 165 -19.87 -5.21 2.39
CA LEU A 165 -19.98 -6.55 1.81
C LEU A 165 -20.29 -7.64 2.85
N GLY A 166 -20.40 -7.30 4.14
CA GLY A 166 -20.65 -8.26 5.22
C GLY A 166 -19.53 -9.29 5.39
N LEU A 167 -18.28 -8.93 5.08
CA LEU A 167 -17.14 -9.84 5.19
C LEU A 167 -16.75 -10.05 6.65
N LYS A 168 -16.51 -11.32 7.01
CA LYS A 168 -15.98 -11.67 8.35
C LYS A 168 -14.48 -11.45 8.45
N ASP A 169 -13.77 -11.64 7.35
CA ASP A 169 -12.32 -11.48 7.24
C ASP A 169 -11.98 -10.22 6.44
N LEU A 170 -10.84 -9.59 6.78
CA LEU A 170 -10.33 -8.44 6.05
C LEU A 170 -9.90 -8.85 4.64
N ILE A 171 -10.32 -8.07 3.65
CA ILE A 171 -9.95 -8.27 2.24
C ILE A 171 -8.55 -7.71 1.97
N SER A 172 -7.68 -8.42 1.26
CA SER A 172 -6.38 -7.89 0.83
C SER A 172 -6.55 -6.88 -0.31
N LEU A 173 -5.58 -5.97 -0.48
CA LEU A 173 -5.60 -5.03 -1.59
C LEU A 173 -5.55 -5.75 -2.94
N ASP A 174 -4.90 -6.91 -3.00
CA ASP A 174 -4.90 -7.76 -4.19
C ASP A 174 -6.28 -8.24 -4.60
N ARG A 175 -7.05 -8.76 -3.65
CA ARG A 175 -8.44 -9.18 -3.91
C ARG A 175 -9.32 -7.97 -4.24
N ALA A 176 -9.15 -6.86 -3.53
CA ALA A 176 -9.92 -5.65 -3.80
C ALA A 176 -9.62 -5.07 -5.18
N ALA A 177 -8.36 -5.13 -5.64
CA ALA A 177 -7.97 -4.71 -6.97
C ALA A 177 -8.55 -5.62 -8.06
N CYS A 178 -8.54 -6.94 -7.87
CA CYS A 178 -9.20 -7.88 -8.78
C CYS A 178 -10.72 -7.62 -8.85
N MET A 179 -11.35 -7.37 -7.69
CA MET A 179 -12.79 -7.09 -7.57
C MET A 179 -13.23 -5.87 -8.38
N ILE A 180 -12.40 -4.83 -8.46
CA ILE A 180 -12.69 -3.63 -9.24
C ILE A 180 -12.15 -3.68 -10.68
N GLY A 181 -11.56 -4.81 -11.08
CA GLY A 181 -10.93 -4.95 -12.39
C GLY A 181 -9.77 -3.96 -12.61
N PHE A 182 -8.98 -3.70 -11.56
CA PHE A 182 -7.83 -2.82 -11.66
C PHE A 182 -6.86 -3.31 -12.74
N ALA A 183 -6.47 -2.41 -13.63
CA ALA A 183 -5.43 -2.66 -14.61
C ALA A 183 -4.61 -1.38 -14.88
N HIS A 184 -3.33 -1.57 -15.21
CA HIS A 184 -2.46 -0.53 -15.74
C HIS A 184 -2.12 -0.91 -17.18
N GLU A 185 -2.68 -0.15 -18.13
CA GLU A 185 -2.57 -0.44 -19.56
C GLU A 185 -2.17 0.82 -20.33
N GLY A 186 -1.04 0.73 -21.05
CA GLY A 186 -0.44 1.88 -21.72
C GLY A 186 -0.03 2.94 -20.70
N ALA A 187 -0.60 4.14 -20.82
CA ALA A 187 -0.32 5.28 -19.95
C ALA A 187 -1.50 5.62 -19.02
N ALA A 188 -2.29 4.62 -18.61
CA ALA A 188 -3.47 4.84 -17.78
C ALA A 188 -3.70 3.70 -16.78
N ILE A 189 -4.20 4.05 -15.59
CA ILE A 189 -4.86 3.11 -14.69
C ILE A 189 -6.36 3.06 -15.01
N ARG A 190 -6.95 1.89 -14.86
CA ARG A 190 -8.40 1.69 -15.03
C ARG A 190 -8.96 0.74 -13.99
N SER A 191 -10.23 0.89 -13.72
CA SER A 191 -11.11 -0.07 -13.06
C SER A 191 -12.26 -0.42 -14.01
N HIS A 192 -13.32 -1.06 -13.53
CA HIS A 192 -14.51 -1.35 -14.35
C HIS A 192 -15.18 -0.09 -14.90
N HIS A 193 -15.19 1.01 -14.16
CA HIS A 193 -15.97 2.22 -14.50
C HIS A 193 -15.16 3.50 -14.59
N HIS A 194 -13.89 3.48 -14.17
CA HIS A 194 -13.04 4.67 -14.14
C HIS A 194 -11.75 4.43 -14.90
N ARG A 195 -11.22 5.49 -15.52
CA ARG A 195 -9.92 5.46 -16.22
C ARG A 195 -9.23 6.81 -16.06
N TYR A 196 -7.96 6.77 -15.65
CA TYR A 196 -7.17 7.98 -15.43
C TYR A 196 -5.79 7.88 -16.06
N PRO A 197 -5.28 8.96 -16.68
CA PRO A 197 -3.92 8.99 -17.20
C PRO A 197 -2.90 8.93 -16.07
N VAL A 198 -1.79 8.23 -16.33
CA VAL A 198 -0.62 8.15 -15.46
C VAL A 198 0.52 8.91 -16.12
N PRO A 199 1.12 9.90 -15.44
CA PRO A 199 2.30 10.57 -15.98
C PRO A 199 3.43 9.57 -16.26
N PRO A 200 4.16 9.67 -17.40
CA PRO A 200 5.15 8.66 -17.81
C PRO A 200 6.18 8.30 -16.72
N ARG A 201 6.60 9.29 -15.91
CA ARG A 201 7.53 9.09 -14.80
C ARG A 201 7.04 8.11 -13.73
N PHE A 202 5.73 7.92 -13.58
CA PHE A 202 5.14 7.02 -12.60
C PHE A 202 4.72 5.67 -13.18
N SER A 203 4.60 5.55 -14.49
CA SER A 203 4.17 4.30 -15.15
C SER A 203 5.00 3.07 -14.71
N PRO A 204 6.34 3.12 -14.61
CA PRO A 204 7.14 1.99 -14.12
C PRO A 204 6.88 1.59 -12.66
N TYR A 205 6.18 2.42 -11.89
CA TYR A 205 5.89 2.21 -10.46
C TYR A 205 4.44 1.75 -10.22
N ILE A 206 3.60 1.72 -11.26
CA ILE A 206 2.24 1.19 -11.18
C ILE A 206 2.27 -0.33 -11.38
N MET A 207 2.67 -1.02 -10.33
CA MET A 207 2.63 -2.48 -10.22
C MET A 207 2.31 -2.86 -8.77
N PRO A 208 1.81 -4.08 -8.50
CA PRO A 208 1.58 -4.54 -7.13
C PRO A 208 2.84 -4.50 -6.27
N HIS A 209 2.69 -4.20 -4.98
CA HIS A 209 3.79 -4.15 -3.99
C HIS A 209 4.82 -3.05 -4.26
N ARG A 210 4.32 -1.96 -4.86
CA ARG A 210 5.02 -0.69 -5.03
C ARG A 210 4.08 0.36 -4.50
N ALA A 211 4.56 1.19 -3.58
CA ALA A 211 3.68 2.09 -2.83
C ALA A 211 2.85 3.01 -3.75
N VAL A 212 3.42 3.51 -4.86
CA VAL A 212 2.65 4.34 -5.84
C VAL A 212 1.58 3.52 -6.55
N GLY A 213 1.89 2.27 -6.93
CA GLY A 213 0.94 1.35 -7.53
C GLY A 213 -0.19 0.99 -6.56
N ASP A 214 0.13 0.73 -5.31
CA ASP A 214 -0.86 0.39 -4.29
C ASP A 214 -1.71 1.62 -3.90
N ALA A 215 -1.14 2.82 -3.78
CA ALA A 215 -1.90 4.06 -3.66
C ALA A 215 -2.89 4.27 -4.83
N ALA A 216 -2.50 3.93 -6.06
CA ALA A 216 -3.38 4.00 -7.22
C ALA A 216 -4.53 2.98 -7.17
N ARG A 217 -4.28 1.78 -6.62
CA ARG A 217 -5.31 0.75 -6.39
C ARG A 217 -6.29 1.19 -5.31
N ILE A 218 -5.81 1.77 -4.21
CA ILE A 218 -6.65 2.35 -3.15
C ILE A 218 -7.53 3.46 -3.72
N PHE A 219 -6.95 4.36 -4.50
CA PHE A 219 -7.68 5.43 -5.18
C PHE A 219 -8.82 4.90 -6.05
N LEU A 220 -8.53 3.95 -6.95
CA LEU A 220 -9.56 3.39 -7.84
C LEU A 220 -10.60 2.57 -7.08
N LEU A 221 -10.20 1.85 -6.02
CA LEU A 221 -11.14 1.15 -5.14
C LEU A 221 -12.11 2.15 -4.50
N HIS A 222 -11.58 3.24 -3.95
CA HIS A 222 -12.41 4.29 -3.36
C HIS A 222 -13.34 4.93 -4.40
N ARG A 223 -12.87 5.17 -5.64
CA ARG A 223 -13.70 5.72 -6.73
C ARG A 223 -14.88 4.81 -7.05
N GLU A 224 -14.62 3.52 -7.25
CA GLU A 224 -15.66 2.52 -7.49
C GLU A 224 -16.66 2.44 -6.33
N TYR A 225 -16.15 2.35 -5.11
CA TYR A 225 -16.96 2.25 -3.90
C TYR A 225 -17.84 3.48 -3.68
N SER A 226 -17.33 4.67 -3.96
CA SER A 226 -18.00 5.93 -3.65
C SER A 226 -18.89 6.44 -4.77
N SER A 227 -18.64 6.09 -6.04
CA SER A 227 -19.42 6.60 -7.18
C SER A 227 -20.80 5.92 -7.31
N ASP A 228 -20.86 4.60 -7.12
CA ASP A 228 -22.11 3.83 -7.16
C ASP A 228 -21.96 2.55 -6.33
N ARG A 229 -22.43 2.61 -5.08
CA ARG A 229 -22.35 1.48 -4.14
C ARG A 229 -23.07 0.23 -4.64
N GLY A 230 -24.20 0.38 -5.34
CA GLY A 230 -24.96 -0.77 -5.85
C GLY A 230 -24.19 -1.50 -6.95
N ARG A 231 -23.55 -0.74 -7.84
CA ARG A 231 -22.69 -1.29 -8.90
C ARG A 231 -21.40 -1.89 -8.36
N PHE A 232 -20.82 -1.28 -7.33
CA PHE A 232 -19.70 -1.86 -6.60
C PHE A 232 -20.06 -3.24 -6.02
N CYS A 233 -21.18 -3.35 -5.29
CA CYS A 233 -21.62 -4.63 -4.71
C CYS A 233 -21.84 -5.71 -5.78
N ARG A 234 -22.46 -5.39 -6.92
CA ARG A 234 -22.62 -6.35 -8.03
C ARG A 234 -21.28 -6.83 -8.60
N SER A 235 -20.29 -5.95 -8.68
CA SER A 235 -18.94 -6.33 -9.13
C SER A 235 -18.25 -7.26 -8.11
N ALA A 236 -18.45 -6.99 -6.82
CA ALA A 236 -17.99 -7.84 -5.74
C ALA A 236 -18.64 -9.24 -5.74
N GLU A 237 -19.95 -9.32 -5.98
CA GLU A 237 -20.69 -10.58 -6.12
C GLU A 237 -20.18 -11.39 -7.32
N ALA A 238 -19.98 -10.73 -8.47
CA ALA A 238 -19.43 -11.38 -9.66
C ALA A 238 -18.01 -11.94 -9.43
N TYR A 239 -17.15 -11.18 -8.76
CA TYR A 239 -15.83 -11.63 -8.35
C TYR A 239 -15.90 -12.82 -7.37
N ALA A 240 -16.80 -12.78 -6.39
CA ALA A 240 -16.99 -13.87 -5.44
C ALA A 240 -17.45 -15.17 -6.12
N ALA A 241 -18.37 -15.07 -7.09
CA ALA A 241 -18.81 -16.21 -7.89
C ALA A 241 -17.65 -16.81 -8.71
N ALA A 242 -16.79 -15.98 -9.30
CA ALA A 242 -15.59 -16.44 -10.01
C ALA A 242 -14.60 -17.16 -9.08
N CYS A 243 -14.46 -16.70 -7.83
CA CYS A 243 -13.63 -17.37 -6.83
C CYS A 243 -14.20 -18.72 -6.38
N GLY A 244 -15.53 -18.83 -6.23
CA GLY A 244 -16.21 -20.05 -5.81
C GLY A 244 -16.19 -21.17 -6.88
N ASN A 245 -16.11 -20.79 -8.15
CA ASN A 245 -16.01 -21.74 -9.27
C ASN A 245 -14.57 -22.26 -9.51
N GLY A 246 -13.58 -21.75 -8.76
CA GLY A 246 -12.17 -22.12 -8.85
C GLY A 246 -11.72 -23.09 -7.76
N GLY A 247 -12.21 -24.34 -7.81
CA GLY A 247 -11.59 -25.57 -7.30
C GLY A 247 -10.90 -25.57 -5.94
N ASP A 248 -11.53 -26.28 -5.01
CA ASP A 248 -11.07 -26.68 -3.68
C ASP A 248 -9.70 -27.41 -3.68
N HIS A 249 -8.72 -26.86 -2.98
CA HIS A 249 -7.52 -27.59 -2.53
C HIS A 249 -7.26 -27.22 -1.06
N SER A 250 -7.94 -27.96 -0.19
CA SER A 250 -7.56 -28.31 1.19
C SER A 250 -6.39 -27.51 1.81
N GLU A 251 -6.71 -26.48 2.61
CA GLU A 251 -5.78 -25.94 3.61
C GLU A 251 -5.72 -26.88 4.82
N THR A 252 -4.76 -27.80 4.84
CA THR A 252 -4.28 -28.37 6.10
C THR A 252 -3.41 -27.33 6.79
N SER A 253 -3.88 -26.82 7.92
CA SER A 253 -3.10 -25.94 8.77
C SER A 253 -1.86 -26.68 9.30
N HIS A 254 -0.67 -26.23 8.91
CA HIS A 254 0.55 -26.49 9.66
C HIS A 254 1.09 -25.15 10.16
N ARG A 255 0.89 -24.90 11.45
CA ARG A 255 1.67 -23.93 12.22
C ARG A 255 3.11 -24.44 12.29
N PRO A 256 4.13 -23.66 11.90
CA PRO A 256 5.47 -23.90 12.41
C PRO A 256 5.54 -23.36 13.83
N SER A 257 5.86 -24.25 14.77
CA SER A 257 6.18 -23.93 16.16
C SER A 257 7.40 -23.00 16.24
N ALA A 258 7.36 -22.12 17.24
CA ALA A 258 8.46 -21.23 17.65
C ALA A 258 9.69 -22.00 18.15
#